data_AF-A0AAW6Y429-F1
#
_entry.id   AF-A0AAW6Y429-F1
#
_cell.length_a   1.000
_cell.length_b   1.000
_cell.length_c   1.000
_cell.angle_alpha   90.00
_cell.angle_beta   90.00
_cell.angle_gamma   90.00
#
_symmetry.space_group_name_H-M   'P 1'
#
loop_
_entity.id
_entity.type
_entity.pdbx_description
1 polymer ?
#
loop_
_entity_poly.entity_id
_entity_poly.type
_entity_poly.pdbx_seq_one_letter_code
_entity_poly.pdbx_strand_id
1 'polypeptide(L)'
;MTQLCFGTFAATMQRALKEQHSWWNNHVGTTLTPTNKTIPTQSMAGQHYTVLRLLSWLIDRDDITDRKGNVLFIDDSVASKLINQSVEMNAAIVQRIQAGDLDDDALAEFKDIEKELIKYKVNDLLREMYDLIQDDPEVSAAQKNELLLLCKKETLARFLSNTFLYACCLKNKLRSIDLDANDGWLIHISDNTCPICHVNSLTISYGTSTTVLYDPVEFSDAPDSDEMKRILICVTCYRKGNYKKSKDGSEPSSWETLRKIYKDYMLKQEIEQVFENNNLDSQIKGVLNELVEKPTDEALKKNRPENWNPKKVTQKIKKEEWMLAKSIKTLADTYYFYVQSIFESLDNGSTKRFSRICDQVGSCYKEVAEKTDDQRQIFYDIRNWIARHAGVSENSQEALVIAAFFVQNCEVFDEISE
;
A
#
# COMPACT_ATOMS: atom_id res chain seq x y z
N MET A 1 -11.92 2.96 13.53
CA MET A 1 -12.70 2.00 14.34
C MET A 1 -11.84 1.61 15.53
N THR A 2 -12.29 1.89 16.75
CA THR A 2 -11.71 1.39 18.00
C THR A 2 -12.29 0.00 18.27
N GLN A 3 -11.43 -0.98 18.53
CA GLN A 3 -11.84 -2.34 18.86
C GLN A 3 -11.11 -2.76 20.13
N LEU A 4 -11.80 -3.46 21.02
CA LEU A 4 -11.21 -4.12 22.16
C LEU A 4 -10.55 -5.43 21.71
N CYS A 5 -9.26 -5.55 21.97
CA CYS A 5 -8.48 -6.78 21.86
C CYS A 5 -7.27 -6.67 22.79
N PHE A 6 -6.48 -7.73 22.94
CA PHE A 6 -5.28 -7.68 23.79
C PHE A 6 -4.36 -6.52 23.42
N GLY A 7 -4.13 -6.26 22.12
CA GLY A 7 -3.23 -5.22 21.67
C GLY A 7 -3.68 -3.80 22.06
N THR A 8 -4.97 -3.46 21.87
CA THR A 8 -5.49 -2.14 22.29
C THR A 8 -5.57 -2.01 23.80
N PHE A 9 -5.87 -3.09 24.52
CA PHE A 9 -5.80 -3.13 25.98
C PHE A 9 -4.38 -2.87 26.48
N ALA A 10 -3.40 -3.64 25.99
CA ALA A 10 -2.00 -3.52 26.37
C ALA A 10 -1.41 -2.15 26.01
N ALA A 11 -1.71 -1.60 24.83
CA ALA A 11 -1.27 -0.26 24.45
C ALA A 11 -1.82 0.83 25.39
N THR A 12 -3.05 0.66 25.89
CA THR A 12 -3.67 1.58 26.85
C THR A 12 -3.05 1.44 28.23
N MET A 13 -2.79 0.20 28.68
CA MET A 13 -2.04 -0.07 29.90
C MET A 13 -0.62 0.51 29.85
N GLN A 14 0.09 0.39 28.71
CA GLN A 14 1.45 0.90 28.52
C GLN A 14 1.55 2.41 28.83
N ARG A 15 0.54 3.20 28.45
CA ARG A 15 0.51 4.66 28.70
C ARG A 15 0.34 5.02 30.18
N ALA A 16 -0.20 4.09 30.98
CA ALA A 16 -0.52 4.29 32.38
C ALA A 16 0.40 3.54 33.35
N LEU A 17 1.13 2.52 32.89
CA LEU A 17 2.05 1.73 33.70
C LEU A 17 3.38 2.45 33.92
N LYS A 18 3.88 2.39 35.15
CA LYS A 18 5.25 2.78 35.48
C LYS A 18 6.15 1.55 35.37
N GLU A 19 7.14 1.64 34.49
CA GLU A 19 8.09 0.55 34.28
C GLU A 19 8.98 0.31 35.53
N GLN A 20 8.96 -0.93 36.05
CA GLN A 20 9.71 -1.34 37.24
C GLN A 20 10.95 -2.15 36.86
N HIS A 21 12.13 -1.54 36.99
CA HIS A 21 13.39 -2.18 36.60
C HIS A 21 13.72 -3.42 37.44
N SER A 22 13.38 -3.43 38.73
CA SER A 22 13.59 -4.60 39.61
C SER A 22 12.72 -5.78 39.21
N TRP A 23 11.45 -5.53 38.88
CA TRP A 23 10.55 -6.56 38.36
C TRP A 23 11.06 -7.07 37.00
N TRP A 24 11.38 -6.16 36.09
CA TRP A 24 11.90 -6.49 34.75
C TRP A 24 13.12 -7.40 34.80
N ASN A 25 14.13 -7.05 35.60
CA ASN A 25 15.37 -7.83 35.69
C ASN A 25 15.14 -9.26 36.21
N ASN A 26 14.10 -9.48 37.02
CA ASN A 26 13.76 -10.81 37.55
C ASN A 26 12.98 -11.68 36.56
N HIS A 27 12.29 -11.08 35.57
CA HIS A 27 11.38 -11.78 34.67
C HIS A 27 11.83 -11.81 33.21
N VAL A 28 12.76 -10.94 32.79
CA VAL A 28 13.32 -10.96 31.42
C VAL A 28 14.35 -12.09 31.23
N GLY A 29 14.94 -12.60 32.34
CA GLY A 29 15.96 -13.64 32.30
C GLY A 29 15.41 -15.06 32.11
N THR A 30 14.14 -15.29 32.40
CA THR A 30 13.46 -16.58 32.22
C THR A 30 12.97 -16.80 30.78
N THR A 31 13.09 -15.80 29.90
CA THR A 31 12.57 -15.84 28.52
C THR A 31 13.63 -15.96 27.40
N LEU A 32 14.91 -16.19 27.74
CA LEU A 32 16.00 -16.33 26.76
C LEU A 32 16.23 -17.80 26.33
N THR A 33 16.25 -18.06 25.03
CA THR A 33 16.50 -19.39 24.43
C THR A 33 17.93 -19.90 24.67
N PRO A 34 18.19 -21.23 24.65
CA PRO A 34 19.54 -21.79 24.83
C PRO A 34 20.51 -21.54 23.67
N THR A 35 20.05 -21.00 22.54
CA THR A 35 20.83 -20.89 21.31
C THR A 35 21.01 -19.44 20.88
N ASN A 36 22.27 -18.98 20.95
CA ASN A 36 22.89 -17.78 20.37
C ASN A 36 22.81 -16.45 21.15
N LYS A 37 23.89 -16.22 21.90
CA LYS A 37 24.91 -15.16 21.68
C LYS A 37 24.44 -13.84 21.07
N THR A 38 23.60 -13.11 21.81
CA THR A 38 23.74 -11.66 22.04
C THR A 38 22.79 -11.34 23.17
N ILE A 39 23.32 -10.86 24.30
CA ILE A 39 22.50 -10.26 25.36
C ILE A 39 21.82 -9.06 24.69
N PRO A 40 20.48 -9.03 24.53
CA PRO A 40 19.82 -7.85 23.99
C PRO A 40 20.19 -6.68 24.90
N THR A 41 20.58 -5.56 24.32
CA THR A 41 20.86 -4.33 25.06
C THR A 41 19.78 -4.13 26.12
N GLN A 42 20.17 -4.05 27.39
CA GLN A 42 19.32 -3.95 28.58
C GLN A 42 18.42 -2.68 28.63
N SER A 43 18.13 -2.04 27.49
CA SER A 43 17.12 -0.99 27.44
C SER A 43 15.75 -1.64 27.41
N MET A 44 15.01 -1.50 28.51
CA MET A 44 13.61 -1.89 28.61
C MET A 44 12.80 -1.19 27.51
N ALA A 45 12.37 -1.96 26.51
CA ALA A 45 11.42 -1.48 25.51
C ALA A 45 10.03 -1.51 26.15
N GLY A 46 9.36 -0.36 26.27
CA GLY A 46 8.09 -0.28 26.99
C GLY A 46 6.98 -1.19 26.45
N GLN A 47 7.05 -1.59 25.18
CA GLN A 47 6.15 -2.58 24.61
C GLN A 47 6.41 -3.98 25.18
N HIS A 48 7.67 -4.41 25.22
CA HIS A 48 8.08 -5.70 25.79
C HIS A 48 7.78 -5.76 27.28
N TYR A 49 8.15 -4.73 28.05
CA TYR A 49 7.81 -4.65 29.47
C TYR A 49 6.31 -4.85 29.71
N THR A 50 5.48 -4.09 28.98
CA THR A 50 4.02 -4.12 29.17
C THR A 50 3.45 -5.50 28.86
N VAL A 51 3.79 -6.08 27.71
CA VAL A 51 3.27 -7.40 27.31
C VAL A 51 3.71 -8.48 28.29
N LEU A 52 4.99 -8.50 28.67
CA LEU A 52 5.52 -9.47 29.62
C LEU A 52 4.88 -9.29 31.01
N ARG A 53 4.68 -8.05 31.47
CA ARG A 53 4.02 -7.76 32.75
C ARG A 53 2.58 -8.27 32.78
N LEU A 54 1.86 -8.15 31.67
CA LEU A 54 0.47 -8.59 31.56
C LEU A 54 0.31 -10.11 31.39
N LEU A 55 1.30 -10.80 30.78
CA LEU A 55 1.19 -12.21 30.40
C LEU A 55 2.05 -13.18 31.20
N SER A 56 3.08 -12.74 31.92
CA SER A 56 4.03 -13.59 32.68
C SER A 56 3.32 -14.62 33.57
N TRP A 57 2.40 -14.16 34.41
CA TRP A 57 1.62 -15.02 35.32
C TRP A 57 0.79 -16.12 34.62
N LEU A 58 0.51 -15.98 33.31
CA LEU A 58 -0.12 -17.01 32.49
C LEU A 58 0.93 -17.92 31.84
N ILE A 59 1.94 -17.35 31.17
CA ILE A 59 2.93 -18.13 30.40
C ILE A 59 3.88 -18.94 31.28
N ASP A 60 4.01 -18.57 32.55
CA ASP A 60 4.81 -19.30 33.55
C ASP A 60 4.08 -20.52 34.14
N ARG A 61 2.83 -20.77 33.72
CA ARG A 61 2.06 -21.94 34.19
C ARG A 61 2.41 -23.19 33.39
N ASP A 62 2.51 -24.32 34.09
CA ASP A 62 2.79 -25.63 33.49
C ASP A 62 1.71 -26.11 32.50
N ASP A 63 0.48 -25.61 32.64
CA ASP A 63 -0.67 -25.95 31.79
C ASP A 63 -0.79 -25.08 30.51
N ILE A 64 0.15 -24.14 30.28
CA ILE A 64 0.21 -23.32 29.08
C ILE A 64 1.54 -23.56 28.33
N THR A 65 1.49 -24.46 27.34
CA THR A 65 2.67 -24.80 26.52
C THR A 65 2.42 -24.63 25.03
N ASP A 66 3.50 -24.53 24.25
CA ASP A 66 3.43 -24.63 22.79
C ASP A 66 3.00 -26.04 22.33
N ARG A 67 2.84 -26.24 21.00
CA ARG A 67 2.47 -27.54 20.41
C ARG A 67 3.46 -28.67 20.68
N LYS A 68 4.68 -28.35 21.15
CA LYS A 68 5.75 -29.29 21.46
C LYS A 68 5.92 -29.48 22.98
N GLY A 69 5.07 -28.87 23.81
CA GLY A 69 5.14 -28.96 25.27
C GLY A 69 6.19 -28.04 25.90
N ASN A 70 6.72 -27.05 25.17
CA ASN A 70 7.64 -26.06 25.73
C ASN A 70 6.90 -24.85 26.28
N VAL A 71 7.52 -24.16 27.24
CA VAL A 71 7.03 -22.87 27.76
C VAL A 71 6.95 -21.83 26.64
N LEU A 72 5.97 -20.91 26.75
CA LEU A 72 5.82 -19.83 25.78
C LEU A 72 6.81 -18.70 26.07
N PHE A 73 7.44 -18.19 25.01
CA PHE A 73 8.42 -17.11 25.10
C PHE A 73 7.88 -15.83 24.48
N ILE A 74 8.10 -14.71 25.17
CA ILE A 74 7.81 -13.36 24.67
C ILE A 74 9.13 -12.63 24.52
N ASP A 75 9.55 -12.40 23.28
CA ASP A 75 10.67 -11.52 22.94
C ASP A 75 10.17 -10.14 22.46
N ASP A 76 11.10 -9.24 22.15
CA ASP A 76 10.77 -7.90 21.63
C ASP A 76 9.88 -7.94 20.37
N SER A 77 10.10 -8.94 19.50
CA SER A 77 9.33 -9.11 18.27
C SER A 77 7.90 -9.54 18.56
N VAL A 78 7.72 -10.54 19.42
CA VAL A 78 6.41 -11.06 19.85
C VAL A 78 5.62 -9.97 20.55
N ALA A 79 6.25 -9.27 21.51
CA ALA A 79 5.60 -8.19 22.24
C ALA A 79 5.16 -7.04 21.33
N SER A 80 6.05 -6.63 20.41
CA SER A 80 5.70 -5.58 19.43
C SER A 80 4.55 -6.03 18.52
N LYS A 81 4.58 -7.27 18.04
CA LYS A 81 3.53 -7.81 17.17
C LYS A 81 2.16 -7.89 17.86
N LEU A 82 2.14 -8.26 19.14
CA LEU A 82 0.92 -8.34 19.95
C LEU A 82 0.32 -6.96 20.24
N ILE A 83 1.13 -5.97 20.68
CA ILE A 83 0.66 -4.60 20.88
C ILE A 83 0.14 -3.97 19.59
N ASN A 84 0.84 -4.24 18.47
CA ASN A 84 0.46 -3.72 17.16
C ASN A 84 -0.65 -4.54 16.47
N GLN A 85 -1.23 -5.55 17.15
CA GLN A 85 -2.36 -6.35 16.65
C GLN A 85 -2.06 -7.11 15.34
N SER A 86 -0.78 -7.38 15.08
CA SER A 86 -0.30 -8.05 13.86
C SER A 86 -0.18 -9.57 14.02
N VAL A 87 -0.36 -10.08 15.23
CA VAL A 87 -0.45 -11.51 15.54
C VAL A 87 -1.54 -11.73 16.56
N GLU A 88 -2.30 -12.80 16.39
CA GLU A 88 -3.31 -13.22 17.37
C GLU A 88 -2.68 -13.66 18.69
N MET A 89 -3.47 -13.61 19.76
CA MET A 89 -3.10 -14.21 21.03
C MET A 89 -2.81 -15.70 20.83
N ASN A 90 -1.78 -16.21 21.52
CA ASN A 90 -1.43 -17.62 21.42
C ASN A 90 -2.63 -18.49 21.82
N ALA A 91 -2.99 -19.45 20.96
CA ALA A 91 -4.15 -20.30 21.16
C ALA A 91 -4.14 -21.06 22.48
N ALA A 92 -2.97 -21.44 23.02
CA ALA A 92 -2.86 -22.09 24.32
C ALA A 92 -3.30 -21.17 25.47
N ILE A 93 -2.94 -19.89 25.41
CA ILE A 93 -3.37 -18.87 26.37
C ILE A 93 -4.90 -18.68 26.28
N VAL A 94 -5.43 -18.55 25.07
CA VAL A 94 -6.87 -18.37 24.83
C VAL A 94 -7.67 -19.57 25.35
N GLN A 95 -7.25 -20.78 25.01
CA GLN A 95 -7.91 -22.02 25.47
C GLN A 95 -7.89 -22.13 26.99
N ARG A 96 -6.79 -21.73 27.64
CA ARG A 96 -6.70 -21.75 29.09
C ARG A 96 -7.64 -20.74 29.73
N ILE A 97 -7.74 -19.52 29.21
CA ILE A 97 -8.68 -18.51 29.71
C ILE A 97 -10.14 -18.99 29.53
N GLN A 98 -10.45 -19.64 28.41
CA GLN A 98 -11.78 -20.17 28.11
C GLN A 98 -12.24 -21.30 29.06
N ALA A 99 -11.36 -21.86 29.89
CA ALA A 99 -11.75 -22.80 30.96
C ALA A 99 -12.58 -22.12 32.06
N GLY A 100 -12.48 -20.78 32.21
CA GLY A 100 -13.36 -19.98 33.06
C GLY A 100 -13.10 -20.05 34.57
N ASP A 101 -11.91 -20.44 34.99
CA ASP A 101 -11.50 -20.62 36.40
C ASP A 101 -10.32 -19.70 36.80
N LEU A 102 -10.00 -18.68 36.00
CA LEU A 102 -8.86 -17.78 36.23
C LEU A 102 -9.24 -16.41 36.80
N ASP A 103 -10.52 -16.14 37.08
CA ASP A 103 -10.97 -14.81 37.51
C ASP A 103 -10.29 -14.35 38.82
N ASP A 104 -10.14 -15.25 39.80
CA ASP A 104 -9.51 -14.95 41.08
C ASP A 104 -7.98 -14.74 40.94
N ASP A 105 -7.32 -15.58 40.13
CA ASP A 105 -5.89 -15.46 39.82
C ASP A 105 -5.61 -14.14 39.10
N ALA A 106 -6.42 -13.80 38.09
CA ALA A 106 -6.31 -12.55 37.35
C ALA A 106 -6.55 -11.33 38.27
N LEU A 107 -7.56 -11.40 39.15
CA LEU A 107 -7.82 -10.32 40.10
C LEU A 107 -6.65 -10.13 41.08
N ALA A 108 -6.03 -11.21 41.57
CA ALA A 108 -4.87 -11.14 42.44
C ALA A 108 -3.69 -10.45 41.74
N GLU A 109 -3.44 -10.81 40.48
CA GLU A 109 -2.36 -10.23 39.69
C GLU A 109 -2.61 -8.75 39.38
N PHE A 110 -3.82 -8.40 38.95
CA PHE A 110 -4.15 -7.02 38.59
C PHE A 110 -4.21 -6.08 39.81
N LYS A 111 -4.39 -6.59 41.04
CA LYS A 111 -4.18 -5.81 42.26
C LYS A 111 -2.72 -5.42 42.46
N ASP A 112 -1.77 -6.22 41.96
CA ASP A 112 -0.37 -5.86 42.00
C ASP A 112 -0.01 -4.87 40.89
N ILE A 113 -0.46 -5.14 39.66
CA ILE A 113 -0.33 -4.23 38.51
C ILE A 113 -0.93 -2.85 38.82
N GLU A 114 -2.06 -2.78 39.53
CA GLU A 114 -2.68 -1.52 39.95
C GLU A 114 -1.72 -0.63 40.75
N LYS A 115 -0.84 -1.20 41.58
CA LYS A 115 0.15 -0.45 42.37
C LYS A 115 1.25 0.16 41.49
N GLU A 116 1.46 -0.40 40.30
CA GLU A 116 2.43 0.08 39.31
C GLU A 116 1.86 1.18 38.41
N LEU A 117 0.56 1.48 38.50
CA LEU A 117 -0.04 2.54 37.69
C LEU A 117 0.42 3.94 38.14
N ILE A 118 0.65 4.81 37.15
CA ILE A 118 0.92 6.22 37.37
C ILE A 118 -0.37 6.86 37.89
N LYS A 119 -0.34 7.31 39.16
CA LYS A 119 -1.50 7.89 39.88
C LYS A 119 -2.32 8.90 39.06
N TYR A 120 -1.65 9.78 38.31
CA TYR A 120 -2.30 10.83 37.52
C TYR A 120 -2.85 10.36 36.16
N LYS A 121 -2.57 9.12 35.76
CA LYS A 121 -3.03 8.51 34.51
C LYS A 121 -4.22 7.57 34.68
N VAL A 122 -4.63 7.28 35.92
CA VAL A 122 -5.74 6.35 36.19
C VAL A 122 -7.08 6.82 35.58
N ASN A 123 -7.36 8.13 35.62
CA ASN A 123 -8.56 8.67 34.97
C ASN A 123 -8.52 8.54 33.44
N ASP A 124 -7.36 8.86 32.84
CA ASP A 124 -7.14 8.73 31.40
C ASP A 124 -7.30 7.26 30.97
N LEU A 125 -6.69 6.34 31.72
CA LEU A 125 -6.80 4.88 31.53
C LEU A 125 -8.27 4.42 31.57
N LEU A 126 -9.02 4.80 32.61
CA LEU A 126 -10.43 4.44 32.72
C LEU A 126 -11.25 4.99 31.55
N ARG A 127 -10.99 6.23 31.12
CA ARG A 127 -11.70 6.84 30.00
C ARG A 127 -11.39 6.14 28.68
N GLU A 128 -10.12 5.89 28.41
CA GLU A 128 -9.68 5.21 27.19
C GLU A 128 -10.22 3.76 27.14
N MET A 129 -10.19 3.03 28.26
CA MET A 129 -10.78 1.69 28.34
C MET A 129 -12.31 1.71 28.19
N TYR A 130 -12.99 2.69 28.79
CA TYR A 130 -14.43 2.89 28.60
C TYR A 130 -14.76 3.08 27.11
N ASP A 131 -14.08 4.01 26.44
CA ASP A 131 -14.32 4.32 25.03
C ASP A 131 -14.01 3.09 24.14
N LEU A 132 -12.94 2.33 24.44
CA LEU A 132 -12.63 1.06 23.74
C LEU A 132 -13.76 0.02 23.83
N ILE A 133 -14.38 -0.14 25.01
CA ILE A 133 -15.46 -1.11 25.22
C ILE A 133 -16.78 -0.59 24.63
N GLN A 134 -17.10 0.68 24.87
CA GLN A 134 -18.37 1.29 24.48
C GLN A 134 -18.52 1.38 22.96
N ASP A 135 -17.45 1.77 22.26
CA ASP A 135 -17.48 2.04 20.82
C ASP A 135 -17.25 0.79 19.96
N ASP A 136 -16.89 -0.36 20.56
CA ASP A 136 -16.66 -1.59 19.80
C ASP A 136 -17.98 -2.26 19.39
N PRO A 137 -18.31 -2.37 18.08
CA PRO A 137 -19.55 -3.00 17.63
C PRO A 137 -19.59 -4.53 17.82
N GLU A 138 -18.44 -5.19 18.02
CA GLU A 138 -18.36 -6.65 18.16
C GLU A 138 -18.58 -7.13 19.59
N VAL A 139 -18.45 -6.22 20.57
CA VAL A 139 -18.75 -6.53 21.96
C VAL A 139 -20.26 -6.49 22.18
N SER A 140 -20.84 -7.59 22.68
CA SER A 140 -22.28 -7.66 22.92
C SER A 140 -22.75 -6.63 23.96
N ALA A 141 -24.00 -6.16 23.85
CA ALA A 141 -24.55 -5.18 24.78
C ALA A 141 -24.53 -5.68 26.25
N ALA A 142 -24.75 -6.97 26.48
CA ALA A 142 -24.67 -7.58 27.80
C ALA A 142 -23.25 -7.49 28.37
N GLN A 143 -22.24 -7.84 27.57
CA GLN A 143 -20.84 -7.78 27.98
C GLN A 143 -20.38 -6.34 28.23
N LYS A 144 -20.81 -5.38 27.40
CA LYS A 144 -20.55 -3.95 27.63
C LYS A 144 -21.08 -3.52 28.98
N ASN A 145 -22.34 -3.85 29.28
CA ASN A 145 -22.96 -3.47 30.55
C ASN A 145 -22.20 -4.07 31.75
N GLU A 146 -21.79 -5.33 31.66
CA GLU A 146 -21.04 -6.01 32.73
C GLU A 146 -19.68 -5.37 32.99
N LEU A 147 -18.88 -5.16 31.94
CA LEU A 147 -17.54 -4.56 32.06
C LEU A 147 -17.61 -3.08 32.48
N LEU A 148 -18.50 -2.29 31.87
CA LEU A 148 -18.61 -0.86 32.14
C LEU A 148 -19.20 -0.56 33.52
N LEU A 149 -19.98 -1.47 34.11
CA LEU A 149 -20.44 -1.34 35.50
C LEU A 149 -19.27 -1.35 36.50
N LEU A 150 -18.19 -2.06 36.15
CA LEU A 150 -16.94 -2.13 36.90
C LEU A 150 -15.96 -0.99 36.59
N CYS A 151 -16.18 -0.18 35.54
CA CYS A 151 -15.28 0.88 35.09
C CYS A 151 -15.27 2.09 36.04
N LYS A 152 -14.76 1.90 37.25
CA LYS A 152 -14.70 2.86 38.37
C LYS A 152 -13.38 2.68 39.11
N LYS A 153 -12.97 3.71 39.86
CA LYS A 153 -11.70 3.67 40.61
C LYS A 153 -11.70 2.63 41.72
N GLU A 154 -12.83 2.47 42.40
CA GLU A 154 -13.00 1.56 43.54
C GLU A 154 -12.94 0.09 43.13
N THR A 155 -13.16 -0.18 41.84
CA THR A 155 -13.18 -1.53 41.25
C THR A 155 -12.09 -1.71 40.19
N LEU A 156 -11.06 -0.85 40.18
CA LEU A 156 -10.07 -0.76 39.11
C LEU A 156 -9.37 -2.09 38.79
N ALA A 157 -8.79 -2.77 39.78
CA ALA A 157 -8.16 -4.08 39.55
C ALA A 157 -9.11 -5.10 38.93
N ARG A 158 -10.36 -5.16 39.41
CA ARG A 158 -11.39 -6.09 38.91
C ARG A 158 -11.86 -5.74 37.50
N PHE A 159 -11.96 -4.45 37.20
CA PHE A 159 -12.28 -3.97 35.86
C PHE A 159 -11.18 -4.35 34.87
N LEU A 160 -9.93 -4.08 35.22
CA LEU A 160 -8.78 -4.37 34.37
C LEU A 160 -8.57 -5.87 34.19
N SER A 161 -8.71 -6.69 35.24
CA SER A 161 -8.59 -8.15 35.14
C SER A 161 -9.65 -8.74 34.21
N ASN A 162 -10.92 -8.37 34.39
CA ASN A 162 -12.01 -8.91 33.60
C ASN A 162 -11.91 -8.45 32.14
N THR A 163 -11.53 -7.19 31.93
CA THR A 163 -11.34 -6.62 30.59
C THR A 163 -10.13 -7.27 29.91
N PHE A 164 -9.05 -7.55 30.65
CA PHE A 164 -7.88 -8.27 30.15
C PHE A 164 -8.22 -9.69 29.69
N LEU A 165 -8.88 -10.48 30.53
CA LEU A 165 -9.26 -11.86 30.21
C LEU A 165 -10.17 -11.89 28.98
N TYR A 166 -11.15 -10.99 28.94
CA TYR A 166 -12.04 -10.84 27.78
C TYR A 166 -11.28 -10.42 26.52
N ALA A 167 -10.41 -9.40 26.61
CA ALA A 167 -9.62 -8.90 25.50
C ALA A 167 -8.64 -9.93 24.93
N CYS A 168 -8.12 -10.86 25.75
CA CYS A 168 -7.29 -11.97 25.29
C CYS A 168 -8.06 -12.99 24.43
N CYS A 169 -9.37 -13.14 24.68
CA CYS A 169 -10.24 -14.05 23.93
C CYS A 169 -10.81 -13.43 22.64
N LEU A 170 -10.73 -12.11 22.50
CA LEU A 170 -11.13 -11.44 21.28
C LEU A 170 -10.04 -11.56 20.22
N LYS A 171 -10.46 -11.90 19.01
CA LYS A 171 -9.57 -11.82 17.85
C LYS A 171 -9.17 -10.38 17.65
N ASN A 172 -7.93 -10.15 17.24
CA ASN A 172 -7.65 -8.87 16.63
C ASN A 172 -8.58 -8.73 15.42
N LYS A 173 -9.16 -7.54 15.22
CA LYS A 173 -9.18 -7.02 13.86
C LYS A 173 -7.71 -6.89 13.56
N LEU A 174 -7.15 -7.90 12.90
CA LEU A 174 -5.95 -7.70 12.11
C LEU A 174 -6.17 -6.31 11.50
N ARG A 175 -5.33 -5.32 11.86
CA ARG A 175 -5.13 -4.19 10.95
C ARG A 175 -4.76 -4.92 9.70
N SER A 176 -5.71 -5.00 8.79
CA SER A 176 -5.60 -5.90 7.70
C SER A 176 -4.29 -5.53 7.02
N ILE A 177 -3.35 -6.48 7.05
CA ILE A 177 -2.35 -6.54 5.99
C ILE A 177 -3.06 -6.88 4.67
N ASP A 178 -4.38 -7.15 4.70
CA ASP A 178 -5.21 -6.77 3.57
C ASP A 178 -5.19 -5.26 3.45
N LEU A 179 -4.34 -4.76 2.56
CA LEU A 179 -4.88 -3.88 1.54
C LEU A 179 -6.28 -4.39 1.24
N ASP A 180 -7.33 -3.62 1.55
CA ASP A 180 -8.64 -3.88 0.97
C ASP A 180 -8.38 -4.19 -0.53
N ALA A 181 -9.06 -5.16 -1.14
CA ALA A 181 -8.85 -5.46 -2.55
C ALA A 181 -8.92 -4.17 -3.41
N ASN A 182 -9.70 -3.18 -2.94
CA ASN A 182 -9.77 -1.83 -3.49
C ASN A 182 -8.55 -0.94 -3.19
N ASP A 183 -7.95 -1.04 -2.00
CA ASP A 183 -6.76 -0.27 -1.64
C ASP A 183 -5.53 -0.71 -2.44
N GLY A 184 -5.41 -2.01 -2.76
CA GLY A 184 -4.34 -2.52 -3.62
C GLY A 184 -4.38 -1.89 -5.01
N TRP A 185 -5.57 -1.82 -5.62
CA TRP A 185 -5.77 -1.10 -6.88
C TRP A 185 -5.46 0.40 -6.73
N LEU A 186 -5.91 1.05 -5.64
CA LEU A 186 -5.62 2.47 -5.39
C LEU A 186 -4.12 2.76 -5.19
N ILE A 187 -3.38 1.84 -4.57
CA ILE A 187 -1.91 1.93 -4.45
C ILE A 187 -1.26 1.78 -5.81
N HIS A 188 -1.70 0.80 -6.61
CA HIS A 188 -1.14 0.55 -7.93
C HIS A 188 -1.40 1.74 -8.88
N ILE A 189 -2.66 2.18 -8.99
CA ILE A 189 -3.04 3.25 -9.93
C ILE A 189 -2.38 4.60 -9.60
N SER A 190 -2.04 4.82 -8.32
CA SER A 190 -1.33 6.00 -7.82
C SER A 190 0.19 5.87 -7.78
N ASP A 191 0.74 4.77 -8.32
CA ASP A 191 2.16 4.45 -8.32
C ASP A 191 2.77 4.53 -6.90
N ASN A 192 2.01 4.04 -5.91
CA ASN A 192 2.30 4.08 -4.47
C ASN A 192 2.64 5.48 -3.94
N THR A 193 2.16 6.55 -4.60
CA THR A 193 2.50 7.94 -4.29
C THR A 193 1.23 8.72 -3.93
N CYS A 194 1.31 9.52 -2.86
CA CYS A 194 0.18 10.32 -2.40
C CYS A 194 -0.27 11.34 -3.47
N PRO A 195 -1.55 11.30 -3.92
CA PRO A 195 -2.02 12.16 -5.01
C PRO A 195 -2.22 13.63 -4.61
N ILE A 196 -2.08 13.96 -3.32
CA ILE A 196 -2.21 15.33 -2.83
C ILE A 196 -0.86 16.06 -2.83
N CYS A 197 0.21 15.37 -2.44
CA CYS A 197 1.55 15.99 -2.33
C CYS A 197 2.52 15.53 -3.39
N HIS A 198 2.24 14.42 -4.08
CA HIS A 198 3.10 13.79 -5.09
C HIS A 198 4.52 13.45 -4.58
N VAL A 199 4.69 13.34 -3.26
CA VAL A 199 6.00 13.13 -2.61
C VAL A 199 6.00 11.93 -1.68
N ASN A 200 5.03 11.84 -0.76
CA ASN A 200 5.03 10.77 0.23
C ASN A 200 4.49 9.46 -0.35
N SER A 201 5.16 8.35 -0.08
CA SER A 201 4.65 7.03 -0.43
C SER A 201 3.44 6.65 0.41
N LEU A 202 2.52 5.89 -0.18
CA LEU A 202 1.34 5.37 0.52
C LEU A 202 1.69 4.15 1.36
N THR A 203 2.65 3.33 0.91
CA THR A 203 3.15 2.17 1.64
C THR A 203 4.67 2.07 1.55
N ILE A 204 5.29 1.40 2.54
CA ILE A 204 6.70 1.00 2.49
C ILE A 204 6.79 -0.48 2.83
N SER A 205 7.48 -1.24 1.98
CA SER A 205 7.69 -2.67 2.18
C SER A 205 9.08 -2.95 2.75
N TYR A 206 9.14 -3.75 3.82
CA TYR A 206 10.35 -4.29 4.42
C TYR A 206 10.26 -5.81 4.47
N GLY A 207 10.89 -6.49 3.50
CA GLY A 207 10.78 -7.95 3.37
C GLY A 207 9.35 -8.38 3.06
N THR A 208 8.76 -9.21 3.92
CA THR A 208 7.35 -9.65 3.80
C THR A 208 6.35 -8.73 4.49
N SER A 209 6.80 -7.64 5.11
CA SER A 209 5.96 -6.68 5.84
C SER A 209 5.73 -5.43 5.01
N THR A 210 4.47 -5.03 4.85
CA THR A 210 4.10 -3.74 4.26
C THR A 210 3.57 -2.82 5.35
N THR A 211 4.21 -1.67 5.52
CA THR A 211 3.76 -0.59 6.38
C THR A 211 2.84 0.34 5.60
N VAL A 212 1.62 0.53 6.09
CA VAL A 212 0.66 1.49 5.55
C VAL A 212 0.97 2.88 6.10
N LEU A 213 1.10 3.86 5.20
CA LEU A 213 1.38 5.27 5.49
C LEU A 213 0.30 6.21 4.95
N TYR A 214 -0.89 5.67 4.69
CA TYR A 214 -2.05 6.41 4.20
C TYR A 214 -3.25 6.30 5.14
N ASP A 215 -4.17 7.25 5.00
CA ASP A 215 -5.54 7.20 5.49
C ASP A 215 -6.49 7.18 4.26
N PRO A 216 -7.45 6.24 4.19
CA PRO A 216 -8.46 6.24 3.15
C PRO A 216 -9.46 7.38 3.39
N VAL A 217 -9.86 8.05 2.32
CA VAL A 217 -10.92 9.06 2.33
C VAL A 217 -12.06 8.60 1.44
N GLU A 218 -13.24 8.48 2.03
CA GLU A 218 -14.48 8.19 1.33
C GLU A 218 -15.26 9.47 1.09
N PHE A 219 -15.73 9.66 -0.13
CA PHE A 219 -16.44 10.86 -0.57
C PHE A 219 -17.50 10.52 -1.61
N SER A 220 -18.52 11.36 -1.75
CA SER A 220 -19.57 11.18 -2.75
C SER A 220 -19.07 11.52 -4.17
N ASP A 221 -19.49 10.75 -5.17
CA ASP A 221 -19.11 10.97 -6.57
C ASP A 221 -19.52 12.36 -7.09
N ALA A 222 -20.65 12.86 -6.61
CA ALA A 222 -21.16 14.21 -6.85
C ALA A 222 -21.83 14.74 -5.57
N PRO A 223 -22.02 16.06 -5.44
CA PRO A 223 -22.82 16.62 -4.34
C PRO A 223 -24.19 15.92 -4.31
N ASP A 224 -24.59 15.45 -3.13
CA ASP A 224 -25.86 14.74 -2.88
C ASP A 224 -25.97 13.33 -3.50
N SER A 225 -24.88 12.74 -4.00
CA SER A 225 -24.86 11.34 -4.44
C SER A 225 -24.69 10.38 -3.26
N ASP A 226 -25.45 9.28 -3.27
CA ASP A 226 -25.27 8.15 -2.37
C ASP A 226 -24.11 7.24 -2.80
N GLU A 227 -23.60 7.40 -4.02
CA GLU A 227 -22.46 6.64 -4.51
C GLU A 227 -21.15 7.15 -3.91
N MET A 228 -20.55 6.34 -3.05
CA MET A 228 -19.30 6.65 -2.37
C MET A 228 -18.09 6.13 -3.17
N LYS A 229 -17.12 7.01 -3.38
CA LYS A 229 -15.80 6.75 -3.95
C LYS A 229 -14.75 6.80 -2.85
N ARG A 230 -13.57 6.22 -3.13
CA ARG A 230 -12.46 6.14 -2.18
C ARG A 230 -11.14 6.55 -2.83
N ILE A 231 -10.32 7.29 -2.10
CA ILE A 231 -8.91 7.61 -2.43
C ILE A 231 -8.03 7.41 -1.20
N LEU A 232 -6.77 7.01 -1.42
CA LEU A 232 -5.76 6.93 -0.38
C LEU A 232 -4.91 8.20 -0.34
N ILE A 233 -4.74 8.78 0.85
CA ILE A 233 -3.95 10.00 1.06
C ILE A 233 -2.91 9.72 2.14
N CYS A 234 -1.66 10.17 1.99
CA CYS A 234 -0.67 9.96 3.06
C CYS A 234 -1.13 10.60 4.38
N VAL A 235 -0.76 9.99 5.50
CA VAL A 235 -1.13 10.43 6.86
C VAL A 235 -0.81 11.92 7.10
N THR A 236 0.27 12.44 6.50
CA THR A 236 0.67 13.84 6.62
C THR A 236 -0.31 14.79 5.94
N CYS A 237 -0.72 14.46 4.71
CA CYS A 237 -1.70 15.25 3.97
C CYS A 237 -3.07 15.14 4.63
N TYR A 238 -3.48 13.93 5.02
CA TYR A 238 -4.75 13.69 5.69
C TYR A 238 -4.90 14.53 6.97
N ARG A 239 -3.86 14.59 7.80
CA ARG A 239 -3.85 15.40 9.04
C ARG A 239 -3.88 16.91 8.80
N LYS A 240 -3.30 17.38 7.70
CA LYS A 240 -3.22 18.81 7.36
C LYS A 240 -4.47 19.32 6.64
N GLY A 241 -5.14 18.45 5.89
CA GLY A 241 -6.30 18.81 5.09
C GLY A 241 -7.62 18.58 5.83
N ASN A 242 -8.68 19.21 5.31
CA ASN A 242 -10.03 19.00 5.79
C ASN A 242 -10.73 17.97 4.90
N TYR A 243 -10.65 16.69 5.24
CA TYR A 243 -11.22 15.58 4.43
C TYR A 243 -12.44 14.91 5.05
N LYS A 244 -12.87 15.38 6.24
CA LYS A 244 -14.06 14.89 6.94
C LYS A 244 -15.21 15.85 6.69
N LYS A 245 -16.45 15.33 6.64
CA LYS A 245 -17.65 16.17 6.71
C LYS A 245 -17.60 17.04 7.96
N SER A 246 -18.04 18.29 7.82
CA SER A 246 -18.22 19.17 8.97
C SER A 246 -19.38 18.71 9.85
N LYS A 247 -19.49 19.30 11.05
CA LYS A 247 -20.51 18.92 12.03
C LYS A 247 -21.95 19.12 11.54
N ASP A 248 -22.16 19.99 10.57
CA ASP A 248 -23.43 20.25 9.90
C ASP A 248 -23.73 19.28 8.74
N GLY A 249 -22.82 18.33 8.48
CA GLY A 249 -22.95 17.35 7.40
C GLY A 249 -22.53 17.86 6.02
N SER A 250 -22.08 19.12 5.90
CA SER A 250 -21.63 19.66 4.61
C SER A 250 -20.29 19.06 4.16
N GLU A 251 -20.15 18.94 2.84
CA GLU A 251 -18.96 18.39 2.21
C GLU A 251 -17.83 19.42 2.21
N PRO A 252 -16.59 19.03 2.54
CA PRO A 252 -15.47 19.95 2.49
C PRO A 252 -15.07 20.23 1.04
N SER A 253 -14.55 21.43 0.77
CA SER A 253 -14.06 21.81 -0.58
C SER A 253 -12.95 20.91 -1.13
N SER A 254 -12.24 20.19 -0.25
CA SER A 254 -11.22 19.21 -0.64
C SER A 254 -11.79 18.03 -1.43
N TRP A 255 -13.07 17.69 -1.27
CA TRP A 255 -13.71 16.59 -2.00
C TRP A 255 -13.78 16.86 -3.49
N GLU A 256 -13.85 18.13 -3.91
CA GLU A 256 -13.78 18.48 -5.34
C GLU A 256 -12.43 18.09 -5.96
N THR A 257 -11.34 18.25 -5.20
CA THR A 257 -10.02 17.75 -5.62
C THR A 257 -9.99 16.23 -5.68
N LEU A 258 -10.61 15.55 -4.72
CA LEU A 258 -10.67 14.08 -4.70
C LEU A 258 -11.47 13.52 -5.88
N ARG A 259 -12.59 14.14 -6.25
CA ARG A 259 -13.36 13.77 -7.44
C ARG A 259 -12.53 13.85 -8.72
N LYS A 260 -11.73 14.91 -8.86
CA LYS A 260 -10.83 15.06 -10.02
C LYS A 260 -9.79 13.94 -10.04
N ILE A 261 -9.10 13.70 -8.93
CA ILE A 261 -8.12 12.61 -8.82
C ILE A 261 -8.73 11.26 -9.15
N TYR A 262 -9.94 10.97 -8.66
CA TYR A 262 -10.61 9.71 -8.94
C TYR A 262 -10.98 9.55 -10.42
N LYS A 263 -11.46 10.63 -11.05
CA LYS A 263 -11.71 10.64 -12.50
C LYS A 263 -10.43 10.40 -13.29
N ASP A 264 -9.31 11.00 -12.87
CA ASP A 264 -8.00 10.77 -13.49
C ASP A 264 -7.56 9.30 -13.34
N TYR A 265 -7.83 8.67 -12.19
CA TYR A 265 -7.57 7.23 -11.99
C TYR A 265 -8.43 6.33 -12.87
N MET A 266 -9.72 6.64 -13.00
CA MET A 266 -10.62 5.90 -13.91
C MET A 266 -10.16 6.02 -15.36
N LEU A 267 -9.78 7.23 -15.79
CA LEU A 267 -9.23 7.44 -17.13
C LEU A 267 -7.93 6.65 -17.35
N LYS A 268 -6.99 6.67 -16.38
CA LYS A 268 -5.76 5.87 -16.44
C LYS A 268 -6.06 4.38 -16.55
N GLN A 269 -7.07 3.88 -15.82
CA GLN A 269 -7.49 2.48 -15.89
C GLN A 269 -8.11 2.13 -17.25
N GLU A 270 -8.97 2.99 -17.81
CA GLU A 270 -9.57 2.78 -19.13
C GLU A 270 -8.49 2.73 -20.23
N ILE A 271 -7.49 3.60 -20.15
CA ILE A 271 -6.35 3.62 -21.08
C ILE A 271 -5.53 2.32 -20.94
N GLU A 272 -5.22 1.88 -19.72
CA GLU A 272 -4.47 0.63 -19.51
C GLU A 272 -5.25 -0.59 -20.06
N GLN A 273 -6.57 -0.62 -19.90
CA GLN A 273 -7.42 -1.68 -20.47
C GLN A 273 -7.36 -1.71 -22.00
N VAL A 274 -7.24 -0.56 -22.69
CA VAL A 274 -7.02 -0.53 -24.14
C VAL A 274 -5.73 -1.27 -24.48
N PHE A 275 -4.64 -1.01 -23.76
CA PHE A 275 -3.36 -1.68 -23.98
C PHE A 275 -3.38 -3.18 -23.63
N GLU A 276 -4.09 -3.58 -22.58
CA GLU A 276 -4.26 -5.00 -22.20
C GLU A 276 -5.08 -5.79 -23.24
N ASN A 277 -6.09 -5.15 -23.85
CA ASN A 277 -6.96 -5.77 -24.86
C ASN A 277 -6.32 -5.80 -26.26
N ASN A 278 -5.36 -4.90 -26.53
CA ASN A 278 -4.64 -4.86 -27.79
C ASN A 278 -3.44 -5.81 -27.78
N ASN A 279 -3.40 -6.72 -28.76
CA ASN A 279 -2.26 -7.60 -28.94
C ASN A 279 -1.22 -6.97 -29.86
N LEU A 280 0.02 -6.84 -29.41
CA LEU A 280 1.17 -6.54 -30.26
C LEU A 280 1.90 -7.83 -30.65
N ASP A 281 2.25 -7.96 -31.93
CA ASP A 281 3.02 -9.10 -32.43
C ASP A 281 4.35 -9.26 -31.66
N SER A 282 4.57 -10.45 -31.09
CA SER A 282 5.79 -10.83 -30.35
C SER A 282 7.10 -10.58 -31.11
N GLN A 283 7.05 -10.48 -32.44
CA GLN A 283 8.21 -10.17 -33.27
C GLN A 283 8.73 -8.73 -33.11
N ILE A 284 7.97 -7.83 -32.47
CA ILE A 284 8.48 -6.51 -32.07
C ILE A 284 9.75 -6.64 -31.21
N LYS A 285 9.89 -7.75 -30.47
CA LYS A 285 11.10 -8.10 -29.72
C LYS A 285 12.33 -8.23 -30.61
N GLY A 286 12.19 -8.81 -31.81
CA GLY A 286 13.28 -8.92 -32.77
C GLY A 286 13.78 -7.55 -33.23
N VAL A 287 12.85 -6.61 -33.47
CA VAL A 287 13.17 -5.24 -33.85
C VAL A 287 13.90 -4.51 -32.73
N LEU A 288 13.43 -4.66 -31.49
CA LEU A 288 14.08 -4.06 -30.33
C LEU A 288 15.48 -4.62 -30.07
N ASN A 289 15.68 -5.92 -30.23
CA ASN A 289 16.99 -6.55 -30.02
C ASN A 289 18.08 -5.98 -30.95
N GLU A 290 17.72 -5.65 -32.20
CA GLU A 290 18.64 -5.01 -33.18
C GLU A 290 18.98 -3.54 -32.85
N LEU A 291 18.31 -2.95 -31.85
CA LEU A 291 18.57 -1.60 -31.34
C LEU A 291 19.30 -1.60 -29.99
N VAL A 292 19.46 -2.76 -29.34
CA VAL A 292 20.15 -2.89 -28.04
C VAL A 292 21.62 -2.48 -28.18
N GLU A 293 22.28 -2.91 -29.25
CA GLU A 293 23.59 -2.41 -29.60
C GLU A 293 23.45 -1.17 -30.46
N LYS A 294 24.22 -0.12 -30.12
CA LYS A 294 24.21 1.13 -30.88
C LYS A 294 24.58 0.83 -32.35
N PRO A 295 23.71 1.15 -33.32
CA PRO A 295 24.04 0.98 -34.73
C PRO A 295 25.23 1.86 -35.13
N THR A 296 26.06 1.38 -36.06
CA THR A 296 27.17 2.19 -36.56
C THR A 296 26.65 3.39 -37.37
N ASP A 297 27.45 4.46 -37.47
CA ASP A 297 27.08 5.65 -38.23
C ASP A 297 26.84 5.32 -39.72
N GLU A 298 27.54 4.32 -40.26
CA GLU A 298 27.31 3.81 -41.62
C GLU A 298 25.96 3.13 -41.75
N ALA A 299 25.55 2.33 -40.75
CA ALA A 299 24.26 1.65 -40.74
C ALA A 299 23.09 2.65 -40.64
N LEU A 300 23.24 3.72 -39.84
CA LEU A 300 22.24 4.79 -39.72
C LEU A 300 22.08 5.63 -41.00
N LYS A 301 23.16 5.78 -41.78
CA LYS A 301 23.14 6.49 -43.06
C LYS A 301 22.70 5.61 -44.23
N LYS A 302 22.74 4.29 -44.07
CA LYS A 302 22.33 3.32 -45.08
C LYS A 302 20.87 3.57 -45.46
N ASN A 303 20.60 3.69 -46.76
CA ASN A 303 19.26 3.94 -47.32
C ASN A 303 18.61 5.28 -46.93
N ARG A 304 19.32 6.21 -46.24
CA ARG A 304 18.80 7.55 -45.92
C ARG A 304 19.00 8.51 -47.11
N PRO A 305 17.93 9.07 -47.71
CA PRO A 305 18.05 10.08 -48.76
C PRO A 305 18.69 11.39 -48.25
N GLU A 306 19.46 12.07 -49.10
CA GLU A 306 20.11 13.34 -48.76
C GLU A 306 19.12 14.46 -48.41
N ASN A 307 17.90 14.41 -48.96
CA ASN A 307 16.84 15.39 -48.75
C ASN A 307 15.77 14.94 -47.74
N TRP A 308 16.07 13.94 -46.91
CA TRP A 308 15.14 13.47 -45.88
C TRP A 308 14.86 14.55 -44.82
N ASN A 309 13.58 14.69 -44.45
CA ASN A 309 13.14 15.50 -43.33
C ASN A 309 11.84 14.89 -42.76
N PRO A 310 11.77 14.55 -41.46
CA PRO A 310 10.56 14.05 -40.82
C PRO A 310 9.51 15.15 -40.64
N LYS A 311 8.86 15.57 -41.73
CA LYS A 311 7.85 16.65 -41.75
C LYS A 311 6.56 16.27 -41.02
N LYS A 312 6.18 14.99 -41.04
CA LYS A 312 4.93 14.49 -40.44
C LYS A 312 4.90 14.70 -38.92
N VAL A 313 6.03 14.53 -38.21
CA VAL A 313 6.10 14.73 -36.75
C VAL A 313 5.61 16.12 -36.33
N THR A 314 6.07 17.17 -37.01
CA THR A 314 5.70 18.56 -36.68
C THR A 314 4.27 18.93 -37.05
N GLN A 315 3.61 18.14 -37.90
CA GLN A 315 2.21 18.33 -38.32
C GLN A 315 1.22 17.54 -37.45
N LYS A 316 1.74 16.68 -36.57
CA LYS A 316 0.98 15.74 -35.74
C LYS A 316 0.99 16.08 -34.26
N ILE A 317 1.96 16.88 -33.82
CA ILE A 317 2.15 17.24 -32.40
C ILE A 317 1.78 18.70 -32.16
N LYS A 318 0.89 18.94 -31.21
CA LYS A 318 0.40 20.25 -30.77
C LYS A 318 1.59 21.18 -30.48
N LYS A 319 1.45 22.48 -30.78
CA LYS A 319 2.57 23.45 -30.73
C LYS A 319 3.13 23.62 -29.32
N GLU A 320 2.26 23.52 -28.32
CA GLU A 320 2.57 23.54 -26.89
C GLU A 320 3.50 22.39 -26.47
N GLU A 321 3.43 21.24 -27.14
CA GLU A 321 4.26 20.05 -26.90
C GLU A 321 5.59 20.08 -27.69
N TRP A 322 6.20 21.27 -27.82
CA TRP A 322 7.39 21.49 -28.64
C TRP A 322 8.61 20.63 -28.25
N MET A 323 8.76 20.31 -26.96
CA MET A 323 9.83 19.42 -26.47
C MET A 323 9.63 17.97 -26.92
N LEU A 324 8.38 17.49 -26.85
CA LEU A 324 8.00 16.18 -27.34
C LEU A 324 8.23 16.10 -28.85
N ALA A 325 7.75 17.11 -29.59
CA ALA A 325 7.95 17.22 -31.03
C ALA A 325 9.43 17.20 -31.42
N LYS A 326 10.28 17.97 -30.74
CA LYS A 326 11.72 17.99 -30.98
C LYS A 326 12.37 16.63 -30.72
N SER A 327 11.97 15.95 -29.65
CA SER A 327 12.51 14.65 -29.27
C SER A 327 12.14 13.57 -30.30
N ILE A 328 10.85 13.45 -30.62
CA ILE A 328 10.35 12.51 -31.64
C ILE A 328 10.99 12.81 -32.99
N LYS A 329 11.09 14.08 -33.38
CA LYS A 329 11.71 14.49 -34.64
C LYS A 329 13.17 14.06 -34.71
N THR A 330 13.93 14.24 -33.64
CA THR A 330 15.36 13.86 -33.59
C THR A 330 15.53 12.35 -33.70
N LEU A 331 14.72 11.58 -32.98
CA LEU A 331 14.76 10.11 -33.02
C LEU A 331 14.33 9.59 -34.40
N ALA A 332 13.22 10.09 -34.95
CA ALA A 332 12.76 9.73 -36.29
C ALA A 332 13.79 10.12 -37.36
N ASP A 333 14.39 11.31 -37.29
CA ASP A 333 15.40 11.72 -38.26
C ASP A 333 16.63 10.79 -38.27
N THR A 334 17.03 10.34 -37.08
CA THR A 334 18.24 9.54 -36.87
C THR A 334 18.04 8.07 -37.22
N TYR A 335 16.92 7.47 -36.78
CA TYR A 335 16.77 6.02 -36.76
C TYR A 335 15.74 5.48 -37.77
N TYR A 336 14.95 6.32 -38.44
CA TYR A 336 13.80 5.86 -39.23
C TYR A 336 14.16 4.79 -40.28
N PHE A 337 15.13 5.06 -41.15
CA PHE A 337 15.51 4.12 -42.21
C PHE A 337 16.19 2.85 -41.69
N TYR A 338 16.89 2.96 -40.56
CA TYR A 338 17.49 1.81 -39.91
C TYR A 338 16.40 0.88 -39.35
N VAL A 339 15.46 1.41 -38.57
CA VAL A 339 14.31 0.68 -38.03
C VAL A 339 13.46 0.08 -39.16
N GLN A 340 13.19 0.86 -40.21
CA GLN A 340 12.50 0.37 -41.40
C GLN A 340 13.22 -0.84 -42.02
N SER A 341 14.54 -0.77 -42.18
CA SER A 341 15.33 -1.87 -42.75
C SER A 341 15.30 -3.13 -41.90
N ILE A 342 15.22 -2.99 -40.56
CA ILE A 342 15.05 -4.14 -39.66
C ILE A 342 13.69 -4.79 -39.91
N PHE A 343 12.61 -4.00 -39.94
CA PHE A 343 11.28 -4.52 -40.25
C PHE A 343 11.21 -5.22 -41.62
N GLU A 344 11.82 -4.63 -42.65
CA GLU A 344 11.90 -5.23 -43.99
C GLU A 344 12.68 -6.55 -43.99
N SER A 345 13.77 -6.64 -43.20
CA SER A 345 14.57 -7.87 -43.09
C SER A 345 13.84 -9.01 -42.39
N LEU A 346 12.90 -8.68 -41.49
CA LEU A 346 12.08 -9.65 -40.76
C LEU A 346 10.92 -10.19 -41.61
N ASP A 347 10.53 -9.48 -42.67
CA ASP A 347 9.49 -9.88 -43.62
C ASP A 347 10.05 -10.85 -44.67
N ASN A 348 9.82 -12.15 -44.49
CA ASN A 348 10.30 -13.20 -45.39
C ASN A 348 9.35 -13.51 -46.56
N GLY A 349 9.02 -12.50 -47.38
CA GLY A 349 8.32 -12.62 -48.68
C GLY A 349 6.89 -13.21 -48.69
N SER A 350 6.45 -13.88 -47.62
CA SER A 350 5.14 -14.54 -47.47
C SER A 350 4.35 -14.02 -46.27
N THR A 351 5.00 -13.33 -45.34
CA THR A 351 4.36 -12.69 -44.18
C THR A 351 4.52 -11.17 -44.24
N LYS A 352 3.40 -10.44 -44.17
CA LYS A 352 3.35 -8.97 -44.07
C LYS A 352 3.39 -8.53 -42.59
N ARG A 353 4.48 -8.82 -41.87
CA ARG A 353 4.55 -8.62 -40.41
C ARG A 353 4.69 -7.15 -40.08
N PHE A 354 5.46 -6.41 -40.87
CA PHE A 354 5.58 -4.97 -40.71
C PHE A 354 4.22 -4.27 -40.80
N SER A 355 3.44 -4.54 -41.85
CA SER A 355 2.09 -3.98 -42.04
C SER A 355 1.18 -4.34 -40.87
N ARG A 356 1.19 -5.60 -40.42
CA ARG A 356 0.37 -6.04 -39.29
C ARG A 356 0.69 -5.27 -38.01
N ILE A 357 1.97 -5.08 -37.71
CA ILE A 357 2.40 -4.32 -36.52
C ILE A 357 1.99 -2.85 -36.65
N CYS A 358 2.13 -2.26 -37.84
CA CYS A 358 1.67 -0.89 -38.11
C CYS A 358 0.16 -0.75 -37.84
N ASP A 359 -0.64 -1.71 -38.32
CA ASP A 359 -2.10 -1.72 -38.13
C ASP A 359 -2.47 -1.87 -36.64
N GLN A 360 -1.76 -2.75 -35.91
CA GLN A 360 -1.96 -2.94 -34.47
C GLN A 360 -1.65 -1.68 -33.66
N VAL A 361 -0.50 -1.05 -33.91
CA VAL A 361 -0.12 0.19 -33.21
C VAL A 361 -1.07 1.33 -33.60
N GLY A 362 -1.48 1.42 -34.86
CA GLY A 362 -2.44 2.42 -35.34
C GLY A 362 -3.83 2.25 -34.72
N SER A 363 -4.35 1.02 -34.64
CA SER A 363 -5.64 0.72 -33.99
C SER A 363 -5.61 1.07 -32.50
N CYS A 364 -4.57 0.62 -31.80
CA CYS A 364 -4.38 0.91 -30.38
C CYS A 364 -4.30 2.42 -30.13
N TYR A 365 -3.58 3.17 -30.97
CA TYR A 365 -3.53 4.63 -30.88
C TYR A 365 -4.93 5.26 -31.01
N LYS A 366 -5.72 4.84 -32.00
CA LYS A 366 -7.08 5.39 -32.22
C LYS A 366 -7.98 5.16 -31.01
N GLU A 367 -7.95 3.95 -30.44
CA GLU A 367 -8.72 3.62 -29.24
C GLU A 367 -8.30 4.46 -28.01
N VAL A 368 -7.01 4.72 -27.83
CA VAL A 368 -6.54 5.60 -26.73
C VAL A 368 -6.90 7.07 -26.99
N ALA A 369 -6.82 7.53 -28.24
CA ALA A 369 -7.16 8.90 -28.63
C ALA A 369 -8.67 9.21 -28.47
N GLU A 370 -9.54 8.19 -28.42
CA GLU A 370 -10.94 8.36 -28.03
C GLU A 370 -11.12 8.65 -26.53
N LYS A 371 -10.10 8.39 -25.70
CA LYS A 371 -10.14 8.54 -24.23
C LYS A 371 -9.49 9.82 -23.73
N THR A 372 -8.36 10.21 -24.33
CA THR A 372 -7.56 11.36 -23.90
C THR A 372 -6.99 12.10 -25.10
N ASP A 373 -6.78 13.42 -24.97
CA ASP A 373 -6.12 14.27 -25.97
C ASP A 373 -4.71 14.71 -25.53
N ASP A 374 -4.20 14.16 -24.42
CA ASP A 374 -2.83 14.37 -23.94
C ASP A 374 -1.84 13.56 -24.80
N GLN A 375 -1.29 14.20 -25.82
CA GLN A 375 -0.35 13.58 -26.75
C GLN A 375 0.93 13.06 -26.08
N ARG A 376 1.32 13.68 -24.96
CA ARG A 376 2.51 13.26 -24.22
C ARG A 376 2.23 11.96 -23.50
N GLN A 377 1.10 11.86 -22.81
CA GLN A 377 0.63 10.62 -22.18
C GLN A 377 0.54 9.50 -23.23
N ILE A 378 -0.19 9.71 -24.32
CA ILE A 378 -0.38 8.71 -25.38
C ILE A 378 0.95 8.18 -25.91
N PHE A 379 1.90 9.08 -26.20
CA PHE A 379 3.20 8.70 -26.74
C PHE A 379 4.00 7.81 -25.77
N TYR A 380 4.06 8.19 -24.49
CA TYR A 380 4.79 7.41 -23.49
C TYR A 380 4.10 6.09 -23.16
N ASP A 381 2.77 6.05 -23.16
CA ASP A 381 2.02 4.82 -22.91
C ASP A 381 2.18 3.82 -24.05
N ILE A 382 2.14 4.26 -25.32
CA ILE A 382 2.47 3.43 -26.49
C ILE A 382 3.90 2.88 -26.38
N ARG A 383 4.85 3.74 -25.98
CA ARG A 383 6.25 3.34 -25.79
C ARG A 383 6.39 2.29 -24.68
N ASN A 384 5.68 2.45 -23.57
CA ASN A 384 5.69 1.48 -22.47
C ASN A 384 5.03 0.16 -22.90
N TRP A 385 3.93 0.22 -23.65
CA TRP A 385 3.27 -0.96 -24.22
C TRP A 385 4.19 -1.75 -25.16
N ILE A 386 4.91 -1.07 -26.06
CA ILE A 386 5.94 -1.68 -26.92
C ILE A 386 7.04 -2.35 -26.07
N ALA A 387 7.54 -1.66 -25.05
CA ALA A 387 8.57 -2.18 -24.16
C ALA A 387 8.12 -3.47 -23.44
N ARG A 388 6.90 -3.48 -22.89
CA ARG A 388 6.27 -4.62 -22.21
C ARG A 388 6.19 -5.84 -23.14
N HIS A 389 5.69 -5.66 -24.37
CA HIS A 389 5.58 -6.76 -25.34
C HIS A 389 6.93 -7.29 -25.84
N ALA A 390 7.97 -6.46 -25.87
CA ALA A 390 9.33 -6.91 -26.17
C ALA A 390 10.04 -7.56 -24.97
N GLY A 391 9.51 -7.41 -23.76
CA GLY A 391 10.11 -7.91 -22.53
C GLY A 391 11.34 -7.10 -22.10
N VAL A 392 11.35 -5.79 -22.37
CA VAL A 392 12.38 -4.86 -21.92
C VAL A 392 11.82 -3.90 -20.86
N SER A 393 12.70 -3.17 -20.17
CA SER A 393 12.31 -2.14 -19.21
C SER A 393 11.44 -1.06 -19.88
N GLU A 394 10.39 -0.59 -19.20
CA GLU A 394 9.54 0.52 -19.65
C GLU A 394 10.36 1.79 -19.96
N ASN A 395 11.49 1.98 -19.27
CA ASN A 395 12.42 3.08 -19.54
C ASN A 395 13.39 2.87 -20.73
N SER A 396 13.17 1.84 -21.56
CA SER A 396 13.96 1.53 -22.75
C SER A 396 14.02 2.73 -23.72
N GLN A 397 15.23 3.01 -24.21
CA GLN A 397 15.47 4.02 -25.24
C GLN A 397 15.15 3.47 -26.63
N GLU A 398 15.29 2.16 -26.80
CA GLU A 398 14.98 1.41 -28.02
C GLU A 398 13.47 1.43 -28.29
N ALA A 399 12.65 1.19 -27.26
CA ALA A 399 11.20 1.33 -27.34
C ALA A 399 10.78 2.78 -27.67
N LEU A 400 11.53 3.78 -27.16
CA LEU A 400 11.31 5.19 -27.48
C LEU A 400 11.61 5.49 -28.96
N VAL A 401 12.69 4.93 -29.50
CA VAL A 401 13.04 5.01 -30.93
C VAL A 401 11.93 4.39 -31.79
N ILE A 402 11.43 3.21 -31.42
CA ILE A 402 10.36 2.53 -32.17
C ILE A 402 9.03 3.28 -32.09
N ALA A 403 8.66 3.82 -30.92
CA ALA A 403 7.48 4.66 -30.80
C ALA A 403 7.58 5.91 -31.69
N ALA A 404 8.75 6.58 -31.71
CA ALA A 404 8.99 7.72 -32.59
C ALA A 404 8.95 7.33 -34.08
N PHE A 405 9.43 6.13 -34.43
CA PHE A 405 9.28 5.57 -35.75
C PHE A 405 7.80 5.42 -36.13
N PHE A 406 6.95 4.88 -35.26
CA PHE A 406 5.51 4.73 -35.55
C PHE A 406 4.77 6.06 -35.65
N VAL A 407 5.14 7.10 -34.89
CA VAL A 407 4.61 8.45 -35.06
C VAL A 407 4.91 9.00 -36.46
N GLN A 408 6.11 8.74 -36.99
CA GLN A 408 6.52 9.16 -38.32
C GLN A 408 5.94 8.28 -39.44
N ASN A 409 5.87 6.96 -39.23
CA ASN A 409 5.53 5.96 -40.25
C ASN A 409 4.02 5.71 -40.39
N CYS A 410 3.31 5.63 -39.26
CA CYS A 410 1.90 5.23 -39.19
C CYS A 410 0.99 6.42 -38.86
N GLU A 411 -0.34 6.26 -39.02
CA GLU A 411 -1.38 7.20 -38.54
C GLU A 411 -1.45 7.30 -37.00
N VAL A 412 -0.33 7.10 -36.30
CA VAL A 412 -0.21 7.39 -34.87
C VAL A 412 -0.07 8.91 -34.78
N PHE A 413 -1.10 9.55 -34.21
CA PHE A 413 -1.48 10.96 -34.36
C PHE A 413 -2.12 11.31 -35.71
N ASP A 414 -3.37 11.77 -35.63
CA ASP A 414 -4.05 12.47 -36.72
C ASP A 414 -3.32 13.77 -37.04
N GLU A 415 -3.41 14.24 -38.29
CA GLU A 415 -2.93 15.57 -38.64
C GLU A 415 -3.70 16.62 -37.83
N ILE A 416 -3.00 17.59 -37.26
CA ILE A 416 -3.64 18.68 -36.53
C ILE A 416 -4.45 19.48 -37.55
N SER A 417 -5.76 19.60 -37.34
CA SER A 417 -6.60 20.52 -38.09
C SER A 417 -6.10 21.95 -37.87
N GLU A 418 -5.76 22.65 -38.96
CA GLU A 418 -5.30 24.05 -38.95
C GLU A 418 -6.24 25.02 -38.23
#